data_AF-A0A561S912-F1
#
_entry.id   AF-A0A561S912-F1
#
_cell.length_a   1.000
_cell.length_b   1.000
_cell.length_c   1.000
_cell.angle_alpha   90.00
_cell.angle_beta   90.00
_cell.angle_gamma   90.00
#
_symmetry.space_group_name_H-M   'P 1'
#
loop_
_entity.id
_entity.type
_entity.pdbx_description
1 polymer ?
#
loop_
_entity_poly.entity_id
_entity_poly.type
_entity_poly.pdbx_seq_one_letter_code
_entity_poly.pdbx_strand_id
1 'polypeptide(L)'
;MQLRRMLAPGSALALLVAAFAPAAAAAPTALLFQAPMHPVTGQHGAAPFFVSHGGGLHATSTSDNWSGYAATGSTYTSVSTTFVQPAVDCSQGDGYSSFWVGLDGYSSSSVEQTGTEADCSGGQAQYSAWYEMYPANPVTYGNAVYPGDTITETVKYSSNTYTLTLNDKTEGWTKT
;
A
#
# COMPACT_ATOMS: atom_id res chain seq x y z
N MET A 1 56.65 22.73 68.65
CA MET A 1 56.12 21.38 68.91
C MET A 1 54.88 21.19 68.05
N GLN A 2 54.85 20.10 67.28
CA GLN A 2 53.73 19.56 66.48
C GLN A 2 53.32 20.28 65.18
N LEU A 3 53.55 19.51 64.11
CA LEU A 3 53.20 19.65 62.71
C LEU A 3 51.69 19.38 62.53
N ARG A 4 51.02 20.05 61.58
CA ARG A 4 49.84 19.45 60.92
C ARG A 4 49.69 19.98 59.49
N ARG A 5 50.06 19.10 58.54
CA ARG A 5 49.66 19.13 57.14
C ARG A 5 48.13 19.02 57.04
N MET A 6 47.52 19.77 56.13
CA MET A 6 46.25 19.39 55.50
C MET A 6 46.34 19.60 54.00
N LEU A 7 46.20 18.49 53.26
CA LEU A 7 46.01 18.42 51.82
C LEU A 7 44.61 18.94 51.47
N ALA A 8 44.50 19.76 50.43
CA ALA A 8 43.23 20.06 49.76
C ALA A 8 43.03 19.07 48.59
N PRO A 9 41.84 18.47 48.41
CA PRO A 9 41.53 17.62 47.26
C PRO A 9 41.13 18.46 46.03
N GLY A 10 41.55 17.97 44.87
CA GLY A 10 41.33 18.58 43.56
C GLY A 10 39.88 18.58 43.11
N SER A 11 39.52 19.59 42.32
CA SER A 11 38.29 19.63 41.54
C SER A 11 38.63 19.36 40.09
N ALA A 12 38.21 18.20 39.58
CA ALA A 12 38.24 17.89 38.16
C ALA A 12 37.08 18.61 37.45
N LEU A 13 37.38 19.47 36.47
CA LEU A 13 36.38 20.00 35.56
C LEU A 13 35.96 18.91 34.57
N ALA A 14 34.73 18.42 34.67
CA ALA A 14 34.09 17.62 33.64
C ALA A 14 33.48 18.57 32.59
N LEU A 15 34.02 18.55 31.37
CA LEU A 15 33.43 19.22 30.20
C LEU A 15 32.28 18.35 29.65
N LEU A 16 31.06 18.83 29.83
CA LEU A 16 29.86 18.28 29.19
C LEU A 16 29.83 18.71 27.71
N VAL A 17 29.97 17.76 26.80
CA VAL A 17 29.69 17.95 25.38
C VAL A 17 28.19 17.77 25.16
N ALA A 18 27.47 18.86 24.86
CA ALA A 18 26.07 18.80 24.47
C ALA A 18 25.96 18.33 23.01
N ALA A 19 25.48 17.10 22.80
CA ALA A 19 25.14 16.59 21.48
C ALA A 19 23.82 17.21 21.01
N PHE A 20 23.86 18.04 19.96
CA PHE A 20 22.67 18.46 19.24
C PHE A 20 22.18 17.30 18.36
N ALA A 21 21.07 16.67 18.75
CA ALA A 21 20.33 15.78 17.87
C ALA A 21 19.52 16.62 16.85
N PRO A 22 19.49 16.26 15.56
CA PRO A 22 18.61 16.92 14.60
C PRO A 22 17.16 16.52 14.91
N ALA A 23 16.30 17.53 15.08
CA ALA A 23 14.86 17.35 15.19
C ALA A 23 14.32 16.77 13.87
N ALA A 24 13.81 15.54 13.90
CA ALA A 24 13.10 14.95 12.78
C ALA A 24 11.83 15.77 12.49
N ALA A 25 11.75 16.35 11.29
CA ALA A 25 10.54 17.02 10.83
C ALA A 25 9.42 15.98 10.70
N ALA A 26 8.35 16.14 11.48
CA ALA A 26 7.16 15.31 11.38
C ALA A 26 6.49 15.54 10.00
N ALA A 27 6.35 14.48 9.21
CA ALA A 27 5.55 14.51 8.00
C ALA A 27 4.07 14.75 8.36
N PRO A 28 3.31 15.50 7.54
CA PRO A 28 1.90 15.73 7.83
C PRO A 28 1.14 14.42 7.66
N THR A 29 0.42 14.02 8.70
CA THR A 29 -0.54 12.93 8.66
C THR A 29 -1.69 13.36 7.73
N ALA A 30 -1.67 12.89 6.48
CA ALA A 30 -2.83 13.02 5.63
C ALA A 30 -3.95 12.18 6.25
N LEU A 31 -5.04 12.84 6.66
CA LEU A 31 -6.26 12.17 7.07
C LEU A 31 -6.82 11.44 5.85
N LEU A 32 -6.59 10.12 5.78
CA LEU A 32 -7.33 9.27 4.88
C LEU A 32 -8.78 9.28 5.35
N PHE A 33 -9.65 10.04 4.67
CA PHE A 33 -11.07 9.79 4.76
C PHE A 33 -11.29 8.38 4.24
N GLN A 34 -11.50 7.43 5.16
CA GLN A 34 -11.98 6.10 4.81
C GLN A 34 -13.32 6.28 4.09
N ALA A 35 -13.31 6.14 2.77
CA ALA A 35 -14.55 6.02 2.03
C ALA A 35 -15.28 4.78 2.60
N PRO A 36 -16.60 4.86 2.85
CA PRO A 36 -17.34 3.72 3.38
C PRO A 36 -17.22 2.56 2.38
N MET A 37 -16.55 1.49 2.79
CA MET A 37 -16.58 0.23 2.06
C MET A 37 -17.99 -0.33 2.25
N HIS A 38 -18.84 -0.15 1.23
CA HIS A 38 -20.17 -0.71 1.23
C HIS A 38 -20.08 -2.25 1.26
N PRO A 39 -20.83 -2.95 2.12
CA PRO A 39 -20.92 -4.39 2.04
C PRO A 39 -21.61 -4.76 0.73
N VAL A 40 -20.90 -5.42 -0.18
CA VAL A 40 -21.50 -6.06 -1.35
C VAL A 40 -22.09 -7.39 -0.88
N THR A 41 -23.31 -7.35 -0.35
CA THR A 41 -24.11 -8.56 -0.18
C THR A 41 -24.56 -9.01 -1.56
N GLY A 42 -24.30 -10.28 -1.87
CA GLY A 42 -24.20 -10.78 -3.23
C GLY A 42 -25.45 -10.71 -4.11
N GLN A 43 -25.20 -11.08 -5.36
CA GLN A 43 -26.06 -11.73 -6.37
C GLN A 43 -25.72 -11.12 -7.73
N HIS A 44 -24.98 -11.88 -8.55
CA HIS A 44 -24.61 -11.61 -9.96
C HIS A 44 -25.27 -10.37 -10.57
N GLY A 45 -24.60 -9.22 -10.50
CA GLY A 45 -25.13 -7.95 -11.02
C GLY A 45 -24.66 -6.67 -10.34
N ALA A 46 -23.55 -6.67 -9.60
CA ALA A 46 -22.95 -5.42 -9.17
C ALA A 46 -22.24 -4.79 -10.37
N ALA A 47 -22.89 -3.84 -11.05
CA ALA A 47 -22.20 -2.98 -12.02
C ALA A 47 -21.09 -2.25 -11.25
N PRO A 48 -19.81 -2.52 -11.54
CA PRO A 48 -18.73 -1.87 -10.84
C PRO A 48 -18.65 -0.41 -11.31
N PHE A 49 -18.58 0.52 -10.36
CA PHE A 49 -18.58 1.95 -10.62
C PHE A 49 -17.17 2.51 -10.53
N PHE A 50 -16.82 3.40 -11.47
CA PHE A 50 -15.65 4.26 -11.35
C PHE A 50 -16.03 5.65 -10.88
N VAL A 51 -15.24 6.23 -9.98
CA VAL A 51 -15.28 7.67 -9.69
C VAL A 51 -13.97 8.30 -10.15
N SER A 52 -14.08 9.30 -11.04
CA SER A 52 -12.95 10.12 -11.45
C SER A 52 -12.69 11.25 -10.46
N HIS A 53 -11.45 11.38 -10.00
CA HIS A 53 -10.99 12.51 -9.17
C HIS A 53 -9.92 13.31 -9.93
N GLY A 54 -10.35 14.31 -10.68
CA GLY A 54 -9.45 15.28 -11.31
C GLY A 54 -10.22 16.48 -11.82
N GLY A 55 -10.36 17.53 -11.00
CA GLY A 55 -10.67 18.93 -11.37
C GLY A 55 -11.82 19.25 -12.33
N GLY A 56 -12.59 18.25 -12.75
CA GLY A 56 -13.65 18.26 -13.74
C GLY A 56 -14.69 17.22 -13.38
N LEU A 57 -15.81 17.25 -14.11
CA LEU A 57 -17.03 16.47 -13.84
C LEU A 57 -16.72 15.05 -13.32
N HIS A 58 -17.24 14.72 -12.14
CA HIS A 58 -17.26 13.35 -11.64
C HIS A 58 -18.09 12.49 -12.60
N ALA A 59 -17.41 11.84 -13.55
CA ALA A 59 -18.02 10.92 -14.48
C ALA A 59 -18.09 9.54 -13.83
N THR A 60 -19.28 8.96 -13.83
CA THR A 60 -19.48 7.55 -13.51
C THR A 60 -19.33 6.73 -14.79
N SER A 61 -18.55 5.67 -14.71
CA SER A 61 -18.42 4.66 -15.77
C SER A 61 -18.70 3.28 -15.19
N THR A 62 -19.11 2.34 -16.05
CA THR A 62 -19.33 0.94 -15.71
C THR A 62 -18.29 0.08 -16.44
N SER A 63 -17.72 -0.90 -15.75
CA SER A 63 -16.91 -1.97 -16.36
C SER A 63 -17.57 -3.32 -16.12
N ASP A 64 -17.15 -4.37 -16.80
CA ASP A 64 -17.59 -5.73 -16.49
C ASP A 64 -16.73 -6.38 -15.40
N ASN A 65 -15.52 -5.88 -15.16
CA ASN A 65 -14.52 -6.54 -14.31
C ASN A 65 -13.76 -5.64 -13.33
N TRP A 66 -13.86 -4.31 -13.45
CA TRP A 66 -13.12 -3.37 -12.61
C TRP A 66 -14.05 -2.43 -11.86
N SER A 67 -13.86 -2.32 -10.54
CA SER A 67 -14.53 -1.35 -9.68
C SER A 67 -13.51 -0.47 -8.95
N GLY A 68 -13.81 0.81 -8.73
CA GLY A 68 -12.94 1.68 -7.93
C GLY A 68 -12.85 3.12 -8.42
N TYR A 69 -11.63 3.66 -8.42
CA TYR A 69 -11.38 5.06 -8.77
C TYR A 69 -10.35 5.13 -9.90
N ALA A 70 -10.59 5.99 -10.89
CA ALA A 70 -9.65 6.23 -11.99
C ALA A 70 -9.43 7.74 -12.16
N ALA A 71 -8.22 8.20 -11.87
CA ALA A 71 -7.84 9.59 -12.11
C ALA A 71 -7.32 9.74 -13.55
N THR A 72 -7.85 10.71 -14.30
CA THR A 72 -7.55 10.91 -15.72
C THR A 72 -7.31 12.38 -16.04
N GLY A 73 -6.68 12.68 -17.18
CA GLY A 73 -6.54 14.04 -17.68
C GLY A 73 -5.28 14.79 -17.20
N SER A 74 -4.36 14.08 -16.55
CA SER A 74 -3.03 14.57 -16.17
C SER A 74 -2.00 13.46 -16.35
N THR A 75 -0.72 13.81 -16.25
CA THR A 75 0.35 12.83 -16.06
C THR A 75 0.44 12.46 -14.59
N TYR A 76 0.39 11.17 -14.29
CA TYR A 76 0.57 10.62 -12.95
C TYR A 76 1.85 9.78 -12.92
N THR A 77 2.70 10.01 -11.93
CA THR A 77 3.99 9.31 -11.79
C THR A 77 4.04 8.43 -10.55
N SER A 78 3.00 8.44 -9.72
CA SER A 78 2.91 7.58 -8.56
C SER A 78 1.45 7.36 -8.16
N VAL A 79 1.13 6.14 -7.77
CA VAL A 79 -0.10 5.76 -7.08
C VAL A 79 0.25 4.85 -5.92
N SER A 80 -0.49 4.93 -4.82
CA SER A 80 -0.31 4.06 -3.66
C SER A 80 -1.62 3.87 -2.92
N THR A 81 -1.78 2.69 -2.33
CA THR A 81 -2.86 2.39 -1.40
C THR A 81 -2.34 1.64 -0.19
N THR A 82 -3.13 1.66 0.89
CA THR A 82 -2.96 0.76 2.03
C THR A 82 -4.33 0.25 2.41
N PHE A 83 -4.48 -1.08 2.49
CA PHE A 83 -5.73 -1.71 2.86
C PHE A 83 -5.47 -2.93 3.74
N VAL A 84 -6.55 -3.46 4.31
CA VAL A 84 -6.54 -4.73 5.02
C VAL A 84 -7.05 -5.80 4.06
N GLN A 85 -6.28 -6.86 3.85
CA GLN A 85 -6.65 -7.96 2.98
C GLN A 85 -8.02 -8.53 3.42
N PRO A 86 -9.04 -8.49 2.55
CA PRO A 86 -10.36 -8.99 2.92
C PRO A 86 -10.37 -10.52 3.02
N ALA A 87 -11.24 -11.03 3.89
CA ALA A 87 -11.62 -12.43 3.86
C ALA A 87 -12.71 -12.64 2.80
N VAL A 88 -12.64 -13.75 2.05
CA VAL A 88 -13.69 -14.18 1.13
C VAL A 88 -14.51 -15.34 1.70
N ASP A 89 -15.81 -15.34 1.39
CA ASP A 89 -16.73 -16.43 1.70
C ASP A 89 -16.93 -17.30 0.45
N CYS A 90 -16.39 -18.52 0.50
CA CYS A 90 -16.44 -19.48 -0.60
C CYS A 90 -17.62 -20.46 -0.52
N SER A 91 -18.61 -20.20 0.35
CA SER A 91 -19.81 -21.05 0.48
C SER A 91 -20.62 -21.16 -0.81
N GLN A 92 -20.52 -20.15 -1.68
CA GLN A 92 -21.24 -20.08 -2.96
C GLN A 92 -20.47 -20.71 -4.14
N GLY A 93 -19.31 -21.31 -3.88
CA GLY A 93 -18.46 -21.94 -4.90
C GLY A 93 -17.29 -21.08 -5.33
N ASP A 94 -16.81 -21.32 -6.55
CA ASP A 94 -15.58 -20.71 -7.06
C ASP A 94 -15.82 -19.27 -7.54
N GLY A 95 -14.78 -18.44 -7.42
CA GLY A 95 -14.81 -17.02 -7.79
C GLY A 95 -13.43 -16.41 -7.65
N TYR A 96 -13.22 -15.27 -8.31
CA TYR A 96 -11.92 -14.60 -8.32
C TYR A 96 -12.08 -13.12 -8.03
N SER A 97 -11.15 -12.54 -7.27
CA SER A 97 -11.15 -11.10 -7.02
C SER A 97 -9.76 -10.59 -6.69
N SER A 98 -9.40 -9.43 -7.25
CA SER A 98 -8.12 -8.79 -7.03
C SER A 98 -8.26 -7.38 -6.45
N PHE A 99 -7.27 -7.00 -5.64
CA PHE A 99 -7.14 -5.67 -5.04
C PHE A 99 -5.78 -5.13 -5.45
N TRP A 100 -5.77 -3.99 -6.15
CA TRP A 100 -4.55 -3.52 -6.79
C TRP A 100 -4.54 -2.00 -6.99
N VAL A 101 -3.34 -1.47 -7.21
CA VAL A 101 -3.12 -0.13 -7.76
C VAL A 101 -2.25 -0.21 -9.01
N GLY A 102 -2.50 0.70 -9.93
CA GLY A 102 -1.75 0.78 -11.18
C GLY A 102 -1.69 2.17 -11.77
N LEU A 103 -0.69 2.38 -12.62
CA LEU A 103 -0.66 3.49 -13.56
C LEU A 103 -1.18 3.00 -14.91
N ASP A 104 -1.71 3.92 -15.71
CA ASP A 104 -2.31 3.65 -17.02
C ASP A 104 -3.63 2.83 -16.92
N GLY A 105 -3.93 1.94 -17.87
CA GLY A 105 -5.09 1.05 -17.90
C GLY A 105 -6.41 1.67 -18.39
N TYR A 106 -6.93 2.70 -17.72
CA TYR A 106 -8.31 3.16 -17.96
C TYR A 106 -8.54 3.76 -19.35
N SER A 107 -7.56 4.52 -19.86
CA SER A 107 -7.63 5.18 -21.18
C SER A 107 -6.45 4.81 -22.07
N SER A 108 -5.78 3.69 -21.79
CA SER A 108 -4.60 3.20 -22.52
C SER A 108 -4.70 1.69 -22.75
N SER A 109 -3.72 1.12 -23.44
CA SER A 109 -3.64 -0.32 -23.73
C SER A 109 -2.59 -1.06 -22.89
N SER A 110 -2.01 -0.40 -21.89
CA SER A 110 -1.05 -0.97 -20.93
C SER A 110 -1.52 -0.67 -19.51
N VAL A 111 -1.07 -1.46 -18.54
CA VAL A 111 -1.22 -1.15 -17.11
C VAL A 111 -0.03 -1.72 -16.36
N GLU A 112 0.60 -0.90 -15.54
CA GLU A 112 1.68 -1.28 -14.65
C GLU A 112 1.15 -1.30 -13.23
N GLN A 113 1.05 -2.49 -12.65
CA GLN A 113 0.21 -2.73 -11.47
C GLN A 113 0.75 -3.83 -10.57
N THR A 114 0.45 -3.70 -9.28
CA THR A 114 0.73 -4.72 -8.27
C THR A 114 -0.47 -4.84 -7.34
N GLY A 115 -0.70 -6.05 -6.86
CA GLY A 115 -1.92 -6.37 -6.14
C GLY A 115 -1.86 -7.68 -5.38
N THR A 116 -2.98 -7.97 -4.72
CA THR A 116 -3.29 -9.26 -4.11
C THR A 116 -4.55 -9.88 -4.69
N GLU A 117 -4.63 -11.20 -4.65
CA GLU A 117 -5.83 -11.99 -4.95
C GLU A 117 -6.53 -12.42 -3.67
N ALA A 118 -7.85 -12.54 -3.76
CA ALA A 118 -8.70 -13.25 -2.81
C ALA A 118 -9.69 -14.10 -3.60
N ASP A 119 -9.32 -15.34 -3.82
CA ASP A 119 -10.03 -16.27 -4.69
C ASP A 119 -10.74 -17.36 -3.90
N CYS A 120 -11.77 -17.93 -4.50
CA CYS A 120 -12.41 -19.16 -4.07
C CYS A 120 -12.17 -20.22 -5.14
N SER A 121 -11.54 -21.33 -4.76
CA SER A 121 -11.31 -22.47 -5.65
C SER A 121 -11.47 -23.79 -4.91
N GLY A 122 -12.34 -24.66 -5.40
CA GLY A 122 -12.75 -25.88 -4.70
C GLY A 122 -13.51 -25.57 -3.40
N GLY A 123 -14.21 -24.43 -3.35
CA GLY A 123 -14.89 -23.93 -2.16
C GLY A 123 -13.95 -23.55 -1.01
N GLN A 124 -12.65 -23.30 -1.29
CA GLN A 124 -11.66 -22.86 -0.32
C GLN A 124 -11.06 -21.52 -0.74
N ALA A 125 -10.80 -20.66 0.25
CA ALA A 125 -10.19 -19.36 0.03
C ALA A 125 -8.69 -19.53 -0.31
N GLN A 126 -8.23 -18.84 -1.34
CA GLN A 126 -6.83 -18.78 -1.76
C GLN A 126 -6.42 -17.33 -1.92
N TYR A 127 -5.23 -16.99 -1.40
CA TYR A 127 -4.71 -15.63 -1.41
C TYR A 127 -3.31 -15.66 -2.01
N SER A 128 -3.01 -14.68 -2.83
CA SER A 128 -1.69 -14.53 -3.41
C SER A 128 -1.37 -13.06 -3.65
N ALA A 129 -0.11 -12.74 -3.91
CA ALA A 129 0.33 -11.41 -4.30
C ALA A 129 1.05 -11.48 -5.64
N TRP A 130 0.98 -10.40 -6.41
CA TRP A 130 1.51 -10.38 -7.77
C TRP A 130 1.94 -8.98 -8.24
N TYR A 131 2.68 -8.94 -9.34
CA TYR A 131 2.85 -7.76 -10.16
C TYR A 131 2.59 -8.08 -11.63
N GLU A 132 2.24 -7.06 -12.40
CA GLU A 132 1.99 -7.19 -13.83
C GLU A 132 2.43 -5.92 -14.56
N MET A 133 3.02 -6.15 -15.72
CA MET A 133 3.36 -5.13 -16.71
C MET A 133 2.57 -5.46 -17.98
N TYR A 134 1.26 -5.21 -17.98
CA TYR A 134 0.35 -5.63 -19.05
C TYR A 134 0.80 -5.00 -20.38
N PRO A 135 0.88 -5.75 -21.49
CA PRO A 135 0.19 -7.01 -21.77
C PRO A 135 0.91 -8.31 -21.39
N ALA A 136 2.03 -8.25 -20.65
CA ALA A 136 2.61 -9.47 -20.10
C ALA A 136 1.71 -10.08 -19.03
N ASN A 137 1.74 -11.41 -18.87
CA ASN A 137 1.00 -12.09 -17.81
C ASN A 137 1.45 -11.64 -16.41
N PRO A 138 0.56 -11.68 -15.40
CA PRO A 138 0.93 -11.41 -14.02
C PRO A 138 1.95 -12.44 -13.52
N VAL A 139 2.85 -11.98 -12.65
CA VAL A 139 3.86 -12.80 -11.98
C VAL A 139 3.51 -12.87 -10.49
N THR A 140 3.18 -14.07 -10.04
CA THR A 140 2.80 -14.35 -8.66
C THR A 140 4.03 -14.54 -7.77
N TYR A 141 3.98 -13.96 -6.56
CA TYR A 141 4.98 -14.16 -5.52
C TYR A 141 4.71 -15.42 -4.71
N GLY A 142 5.77 -16.11 -4.27
CA GLY A 142 5.67 -17.24 -3.35
C GLY A 142 5.49 -16.83 -1.87
N ASN A 143 5.21 -15.57 -1.60
CA ASN A 143 5.01 -15.03 -0.26
C ASN A 143 3.57 -15.28 0.19
N ALA A 144 3.40 -15.62 1.47
CA ALA A 144 2.07 -15.80 2.02
C ALA A 144 1.34 -14.45 2.13
N VAL A 145 0.03 -14.50 1.90
CA VAL A 145 -0.95 -13.44 2.12
C VAL A 145 -2.11 -14.09 2.87
N TYR A 146 -2.61 -13.43 3.90
CA TYR A 146 -3.71 -13.89 4.73
C TYR A 146 -4.77 -12.80 4.90
N PRO A 147 -6.03 -13.20 5.14
CA PRO A 147 -7.06 -12.26 5.58
C PRO A 147 -6.64 -11.51 6.83
N GLY A 148 -6.83 -10.19 6.82
CA GLY A 148 -6.42 -9.32 7.93
C GLY A 148 -5.03 -8.70 7.77
N ASP A 149 -4.25 -9.10 6.75
CA ASP A 149 -2.94 -8.51 6.51
C ASP A 149 -3.03 -7.06 6.10
N THR A 150 -2.11 -6.22 6.60
CA THR A 150 -2.02 -4.82 6.20
C THR A 150 -1.10 -4.70 5.00
N ILE A 151 -1.70 -4.60 3.82
CA ILE A 151 -1.02 -4.53 2.53
C ILE A 151 -0.83 -3.06 2.15
N THR A 152 0.38 -2.72 1.69
CA THR A 152 0.72 -1.42 1.10
C THR A 152 1.27 -1.64 -0.28
N GLU A 153 0.63 -1.05 -1.28
CA GLU A 153 1.03 -1.14 -2.68
C GLU A 153 1.44 0.24 -3.19
N THR A 154 2.38 0.26 -4.12
CA THR A 154 2.85 1.48 -4.76
C THR A 154 3.33 1.17 -6.17
N VAL A 155 2.88 1.95 -7.15
CA VAL A 155 3.49 1.98 -8.48
C VAL A 155 4.06 3.38 -8.69
N LYS A 156 5.33 3.44 -9.07
CA LYS A 156 6.06 4.68 -9.36
C LYS A 156 6.66 4.62 -10.75
N TYR A 157 6.63 5.75 -11.45
CA TYR A 157 7.32 5.96 -12.71
C TYR A 157 8.31 7.11 -12.56
N SER A 158 9.59 6.81 -12.74
CA SER A 158 10.68 7.80 -12.71
C SER A 158 11.81 7.35 -13.61
N SER A 159 12.48 8.30 -14.26
CA SER A 159 13.66 8.01 -15.10
C SER A 159 13.38 6.90 -16.13
N ASN A 160 12.21 6.97 -16.77
CA ASN A 160 11.75 6.01 -17.78
C ASN A 160 11.66 4.55 -17.28
N THR A 161 11.45 4.36 -15.97
CA THR A 161 11.40 3.05 -15.31
C THR A 161 10.21 3.01 -14.36
N TYR A 162 9.48 1.90 -14.37
CA TYR A 162 8.45 1.61 -13.38
C TYR A 162 9.06 0.85 -12.20
N THR A 163 8.60 1.18 -10.99
CA THR A 163 8.93 0.47 -9.75
C THR A 163 7.63 0.13 -9.05
N LEU A 164 7.37 -1.17 -8.89
CA LEU A 164 6.14 -1.70 -8.33
C LEU A 164 6.50 -2.32 -6.99
N THR A 165 5.97 -1.76 -5.90
CA THR A 165 6.27 -2.22 -4.55
C THR A 165 5.01 -2.72 -3.87
N LEU A 166 5.06 -3.94 -3.35
CA LEU A 166 4.04 -4.51 -2.48
C LEU A 166 4.69 -4.92 -1.16
N ASN A 167 4.22 -4.32 -0.08
CA ASN A 167 4.65 -4.59 1.28
C ASN A 167 3.49 -5.13 2.11
N ASP A 168 3.65 -6.35 2.58
CA ASP A 168 2.83 -6.89 3.65
C ASP A 168 3.49 -6.56 4.99
N LYS A 169 2.84 -5.66 5.74
CA LYS A 169 3.33 -5.21 7.04
C LYS A 169 3.11 -6.24 8.14
N THR A 170 2.09 -7.09 7.99
CA THR A 170 1.75 -8.11 8.99
C THR A 170 2.73 -9.27 8.89
N GLU A 171 2.97 -9.75 7.68
CA GLU A 171 3.88 -10.88 7.40
C GLU A 171 5.35 -10.46 7.25
N GLY A 172 5.64 -9.15 7.23
CA GLY A 172 6.99 -8.61 7.31
C GLY A 172 7.83 -8.77 6.04
N TRP A 173 7.20 -8.82 4.86
CA TRP A 173 7.90 -8.95 3.58
C TRP A 173 7.61 -7.78 2.63
N THR A 174 8.51 -7.58 1.66
CA THR A 174 8.38 -6.57 0.60
C THR A 174 8.90 -7.13 -0.72
N LYS A 175 8.22 -6.80 -1.81
CA LYS A 175 8.66 -7.02 -3.20
C LYS A 175 8.75 -5.69 -3.92
N THR A 176 9.76 -5.55 -4.77
CA THR A 176 10.04 -4.38 -5.60
C THR A 176 10.57 -4.82 -6.96
#